data_AF-A0AAD8YJV2-F1
#
_entry.id   AF-A0AAD8YJV2-F1
#
_cell.length_a   1.000
_cell.length_b   1.000
_cell.length_c   1.000
_cell.angle_alpha   90.00
_cell.angle_beta   90.00
_cell.angle_gamma   90.00
#
_symmetry.space_group_name_H-M   'P 1'
#
loop_
_entity.id
_entity.type
_entity.pdbx_description
1 polymer ?
#
loop_
_entity_poly.entity_id
_entity_poly.type
_entity_poly.pdbx_seq_one_letter_code
_entity_poly.pdbx_strand_id
1 'polypeptide(L)'
;MTTRRRKTKAKKEDMSASGRPLASKLMRLRTSSQCLHGFVPYPDADGFSENMAFLENFIDEIADSEFHTGLLAAFKATLKNHYDVWEDGTRLKWVSSFFLFQATEDMLGGAVEEAHSDTSLACFFDQISDIARSTKSMEEFNITKVKELKLTDEHTVVSFLKKRIACSCLDKRYERVKSITKMGLCMNPRCSRGTRVERSTMLFCTPCRRENCSRACQREAWPKHKHVCARRVGRNKNAVKNDAFYLKQSISFFVGTVLSLYLFSIIGSISSAKSSVNLLESKKREICSLLEQERTIITHGVGINPYARGPNYSANVYNAATDREWDKLSKATQDALDCAWDGTKYFQEEYAHSTSCDYTGISVCGMLKYCISKADKKNARGARPLHFSRAVTRTMMAAADVLGKCFSSASRHTNKQEPKPSRSRDK
;
A
#
# COMPACT_ATOMS: atom_id res chain seq x y z
N MET A 1 29.00 39.57 40.08
CA MET A 1 28.84 39.46 38.62
C MET A 1 30.16 38.99 38.01
N THR A 2 30.08 38.18 36.96
CA THR A 2 31.14 37.60 36.10
C THR A 2 31.77 36.25 36.50
N THR A 3 31.93 35.41 35.45
CA THR A 3 32.68 34.14 35.31
C THR A 3 31.98 32.80 35.62
N ARG A 4 31.19 32.31 34.65
CA ARG A 4 30.98 30.85 34.45
C ARG A 4 30.66 30.51 32.99
N ARG A 5 31.65 30.67 32.09
CA ARG A 5 31.50 30.36 30.65
C ARG A 5 32.82 29.79 30.09
N ARG A 6 33.27 28.63 30.58
CA ARG A 6 34.53 27.99 30.08
C ARG A 6 34.57 26.45 30.09
N LYS A 7 33.45 25.73 30.28
CA LYS A 7 33.46 24.25 30.39
C LYS A 7 32.84 23.45 29.25
N THR A 8 32.43 24.06 28.13
CA THR A 8 31.80 23.32 27.00
C THR A 8 32.77 22.93 25.89
N LYS A 9 34.01 23.43 25.85
CA LYS A 9 34.94 23.12 24.74
C LYS A 9 35.69 21.79 24.93
N ALA A 10 36.02 21.41 26.16
CA ALA A 10 36.81 20.21 26.45
C ALA A 10 36.03 18.87 26.28
N LYS A 11 34.70 18.88 26.28
CA LYS A 11 33.90 17.65 26.07
C LYS A 11 33.69 17.29 24.60
N LYS A 12 34.07 18.18 23.67
CA LYS A 12 33.95 17.93 22.22
C LYS A 12 35.13 17.12 21.67
N GLU A 13 36.26 17.07 22.37
CA GLU A 13 37.47 16.38 21.89
C GLU A 13 37.50 14.88 22.24
N ASP A 14 36.88 14.44 23.34
CA ASP A 14 36.83 12.99 23.68
C ASP A 14 35.76 12.19 22.91
N MET A 15 34.70 12.84 22.39
CA MET A 15 33.76 12.18 21.47
C MET A 15 34.29 12.08 20.03
N SER A 16 35.44 12.68 19.72
CA SER A 16 36.06 12.67 18.39
C SER A 16 36.84 11.38 18.09
N ALA A 17 37.21 10.60 19.12
CA ALA A 17 37.98 9.37 18.94
C ALA A 17 37.20 8.24 18.23
N SER A 18 35.87 8.34 18.10
CA SER A 18 35.06 7.45 17.26
C SER A 18 34.92 7.92 15.80
N GLY A 19 35.38 9.13 15.48
CA GLY A 19 35.28 9.78 14.17
C GLY A 19 36.25 9.25 13.11
N ARG A 20 36.48 7.93 13.05
CA ARG A 20 37.12 7.37 11.85
C ARG A 20 36.14 7.56 10.69
N PRO A 21 36.60 7.99 9.51
CA PRO A 21 35.74 8.13 8.33
C PRO A 21 34.97 6.82 8.11
N LEU A 22 33.65 6.90 7.91
CA LEU A 22 32.75 5.76 7.75
C LEU A 22 33.27 4.80 6.67
N ALA A 23 33.85 5.36 5.61
CA ALA A 23 34.54 4.66 4.53
C ALA A 23 35.71 3.78 5.01
N SER A 24 36.51 4.24 5.96
CA SER A 24 37.65 3.49 6.49
C SER A 24 37.23 2.25 7.29
N LYS A 25 36.07 2.33 7.97
CA LYS A 25 35.49 1.20 8.70
C LYS A 25 35.01 0.12 7.71
N LEU A 26 34.33 0.52 6.64
CA LEU A 26 33.87 -0.39 5.59
C LEU A 26 35.00 -1.03 4.79
N MET A 27 36.09 -0.29 4.53
CA MET A 27 37.25 -0.86 3.82
C MET A 27 37.94 -1.96 4.62
N ARG A 28 37.99 -1.86 5.96
CA ARG A 28 38.54 -2.93 6.82
C ARG A 28 37.68 -4.19 6.83
N LEU A 29 36.37 -4.03 6.66
CA LEU A 29 35.44 -5.16 6.62
C LEU A 29 35.58 -5.99 5.35
N ARG A 30 36.09 -5.41 4.26
CA ARG A 30 36.40 -6.17 3.04
C ARG A 30 37.62 -7.08 3.19
N THR A 31 38.51 -6.81 4.15
CA THR A 31 39.78 -7.54 4.31
C THR A 31 39.81 -8.46 5.52
N SER A 32 38.86 -8.34 6.45
CA SER A 32 38.80 -9.23 7.61
C SER A 32 37.99 -10.50 7.30
N SER A 33 38.42 -11.63 7.85
CA SER A 33 37.68 -12.91 7.82
C SER A 33 36.44 -12.91 8.73
N GLN A 34 35.90 -11.73 9.05
CA GLN A 34 34.82 -11.56 10.00
C GLN A 34 33.46 -11.73 9.31
N CYS A 35 32.45 -12.14 10.08
CA CYS A 35 31.10 -12.24 9.59
C CYS A 35 30.57 -10.84 9.24
N LEU A 36 30.13 -10.62 8.00
CA LEU A 36 29.53 -9.35 7.58
C LEU A 36 28.08 -9.17 8.05
N HIS A 37 27.57 -10.02 8.94
CA HIS A 37 26.22 -9.93 9.50
C HIS A 37 25.12 -9.68 8.45
N GLY A 38 25.18 -10.39 7.32
CA GLY A 38 24.22 -10.26 6.22
C GLY A 38 24.34 -8.98 5.38
N PHE A 39 25.33 -8.12 5.67
CA PHE A 39 25.64 -6.97 4.85
C PHE A 39 26.27 -7.40 3.53
N VAL A 40 25.70 -6.90 2.44
CA VAL A 40 26.25 -7.07 1.09
C VAL A 40 26.75 -5.69 0.63
N PRO A 41 28.06 -5.51 0.43
CA PRO A 41 28.59 -4.28 -0.12
C PRO A 41 27.92 -3.93 -1.46
N TYR A 42 27.73 -2.64 -1.74
CA TYR A 42 27.16 -2.23 -3.01
C TYR A 42 28.10 -2.68 -4.15
N PRO A 43 27.56 -3.25 -5.25
CA PRO A 43 28.39 -3.89 -6.28
C PRO A 43 29.19 -2.86 -7.10
N ASP A 44 28.62 -1.68 -7.30
CA ASP A 44 29.23 -0.60 -8.07
C ASP A 44 30.01 0.36 -7.15
N ALA A 45 31.21 0.75 -7.58
CA ALA A 45 32.09 1.63 -6.82
C ALA A 45 31.54 3.06 -6.75
N ASP A 46 30.93 3.54 -7.84
CA ASP A 46 30.37 4.89 -7.90
C ASP A 46 29.11 4.97 -7.03
N GLY A 47 28.18 4.02 -7.20
CA GLY A 47 27.01 3.90 -6.33
C GLY A 47 27.37 3.69 -4.85
N PHE A 48 28.47 3.00 -4.55
CA PHE A 48 28.97 2.92 -3.17
C PHE A 48 29.39 4.30 -2.65
N SER A 49 30.18 5.05 -3.40
CA SER A 49 30.64 6.39 -3.00
C SER A 49 29.48 7.37 -2.78
N GLU A 50 28.48 7.36 -3.66
CA GLU A 50 27.30 8.22 -3.55
C GLU A 50 26.47 7.88 -2.29
N ASN A 51 26.19 6.59 -2.06
CA ASN A 51 25.46 6.17 -0.86
C ASN A 51 26.23 6.48 0.43
N MET A 52 27.56 6.47 0.38
CA MET A 52 28.40 6.86 1.51
C MET A 52 28.33 8.36 1.79
N ALA A 53 28.41 9.20 0.75
CA ALA A 53 28.22 10.64 0.89
C ALA A 53 26.82 10.99 1.41
N PHE A 54 25.80 10.24 0.99
CA PHE A 54 24.45 10.33 1.57
C PHE A 54 24.44 10.03 3.07
N LEU A 55 25.03 8.89 3.48
CA LEU A 55 25.08 8.46 4.89
C LEU A 55 25.82 9.46 5.78
N GLU A 56 26.97 9.97 5.32
CA GLU A 56 27.76 10.96 6.06
C GLU A 56 26.95 12.24 6.29
N ASN A 57 26.36 12.81 5.24
CA ASN A 57 25.50 13.99 5.37
C ASN A 57 24.27 13.72 6.26
N PHE A 58 23.68 12.52 6.18
CA PHE A 58 22.51 12.16 6.99
C PHE A 58 22.87 12.07 8.48
N ILE A 59 24.00 11.45 8.81
CA ILE A 59 24.47 11.26 10.19
C ILE A 59 24.90 12.60 10.81
N ASP A 60 25.61 13.43 10.05
CA ASP A 60 26.07 14.74 10.51
C ASP A 60 24.90 15.64 10.91
N GLU A 61 23.82 15.65 10.12
CA GLU A 61 22.59 16.41 10.42
C GLU A 61 21.87 15.91 11.69
N ILE A 62 22.04 14.64 12.06
CA ILE A 62 21.45 14.09 13.30
C ILE A 62 22.27 14.49 14.52
N ALA A 63 23.61 14.55 14.40
CA ALA A 63 24.53 14.67 15.52
C ALA A 63 24.28 15.91 16.41
N ASP A 64 23.76 16.99 15.82
CA ASP A 64 23.60 18.29 16.51
C ASP A 64 22.23 18.49 17.19
N SER A 65 21.34 17.49 17.22
CA SER A 65 19.97 17.72 17.70
C SER A 65 19.33 16.53 18.43
N GLU A 66 18.19 16.80 19.09
CA GLU A 66 17.36 15.72 19.65
C GLU A 66 16.98 14.76 18.52
N PHE A 67 17.20 13.45 18.72
CA PHE A 67 17.11 12.40 17.69
C PHE A 67 15.93 12.55 16.73
N HIS A 68 14.73 12.88 17.21
CA HIS A 68 13.57 13.06 16.33
C HIS A 68 13.64 14.32 15.44
N THR A 69 14.07 15.43 16.03
CA THR A 69 14.23 16.69 15.30
C THR A 69 15.37 16.55 14.30
N GLY A 70 16.46 15.89 14.70
CA GLY A 70 17.58 15.55 13.83
C GLY A 70 17.19 14.65 12.69
N LEU A 71 16.43 13.58 12.96
CA LEU A 71 15.96 12.67 11.92
C LEU A 71 15.13 13.41 10.85
N LEU A 72 14.26 14.34 11.27
CA LEU A 72 13.47 15.14 10.34
C LEU A 72 14.31 16.19 9.59
N ALA A 73 15.30 16.79 10.25
CA ALA A 73 16.24 17.72 9.63
C ALA A 73 17.10 17.01 8.58
N ALA A 74 17.75 15.90 8.97
CA ALA A 74 18.53 15.04 8.10
C ALA A 74 17.73 14.54 6.90
N PHE A 75 16.49 14.09 7.11
CA PHE A 75 15.58 13.70 6.03
C PHE A 75 15.38 14.85 5.03
N LYS A 76 15.06 16.06 5.51
CA LYS A 76 14.84 17.21 4.62
C LYS A 76 16.10 17.67 3.89
N ALA A 77 17.23 17.70 4.59
CA ALA A 77 18.51 18.13 4.05
C ALA A 77 18.98 17.16 2.95
N THR A 78 18.95 15.86 3.23
CA THR A 78 19.36 14.84 2.26
C THR A 78 18.35 14.62 1.16
N LEU A 79 17.05 14.81 1.38
CA LEU A 79 16.05 14.73 0.31
C LEU A 79 16.31 15.76 -0.80
N LYS A 80 16.83 16.94 -0.43
CA LYS A 80 17.19 17.99 -1.38
C LYS A 80 18.48 17.67 -2.13
N ASN A 81 19.49 17.16 -1.42
CA ASN A 81 20.85 17.04 -1.96
C ASN A 81 21.16 15.67 -2.56
N HIS A 82 20.37 14.65 -2.23
CA HIS A 82 20.57 13.23 -2.58
C HIS A 82 19.24 12.59 -3.00
N TYR A 83 18.48 13.28 -3.84
CA TYR A 83 17.13 12.84 -4.25
C TYR A 83 17.15 11.48 -4.95
N ASP A 84 18.19 11.20 -5.74
CA ASP A 84 18.44 9.95 -6.45
C ASP A 84 18.50 8.74 -5.49
N VAL A 85 19.10 8.90 -4.31
CA VAL A 85 19.14 7.86 -3.27
C VAL A 85 17.75 7.60 -2.69
N TRP A 86 16.94 8.65 -2.52
CA TRP A 86 15.57 8.53 -1.99
C TRP A 86 14.58 7.93 -2.98
N GLU A 87 14.77 8.16 -4.28
CA GLU A 87 13.94 7.61 -5.34
C GLU A 87 14.27 6.14 -5.62
N ASP A 88 15.53 5.74 -5.46
CA ASP A 88 15.96 4.37 -5.66
C ASP A 88 15.72 3.50 -4.41
N GLY A 89 14.63 2.72 -4.46
CA GLY A 89 14.28 1.77 -3.41
C GLY A 89 15.36 0.70 -3.13
N THR A 90 16.25 0.41 -4.08
CA THR A 90 17.41 -0.48 -3.90
C THR A 90 18.50 0.19 -3.08
N ARG A 91 18.80 1.47 -3.35
CA ARG A 91 19.73 2.27 -2.55
C ARG A 91 19.23 2.44 -1.11
N LEU A 92 17.94 2.73 -0.91
CA LEU A 92 17.37 2.80 0.45
C LEU A 92 17.44 1.47 1.23
N LYS A 93 17.24 0.33 0.54
CA LYS A 93 17.43 -0.99 1.17
C LYS A 93 18.89 -1.24 1.55
N TRP A 94 19.82 -0.79 0.72
CA TRP A 94 21.24 -0.87 1.02
C TRP A 94 21.60 -0.02 2.25
N VAL A 95 21.11 1.22 2.31
CA VAL A 95 21.24 2.11 3.48
C VAL A 95 20.67 1.46 4.74
N SER A 96 19.47 0.87 4.68
CA SER A 96 18.91 0.12 5.82
C SER A 96 19.81 -1.04 6.24
N SER A 97 20.31 -1.81 5.27
CA SER A 97 21.21 -2.94 5.52
C SER A 97 22.53 -2.50 6.17
N PHE A 98 23.05 -1.33 5.80
CA PHE A 98 24.21 -0.71 6.43
C PHE A 98 23.97 -0.43 7.93
N PHE A 99 22.83 0.17 8.27
CA PHE A 99 22.48 0.41 9.68
C PHE A 99 22.21 -0.88 10.46
N LEU A 100 21.62 -1.91 9.83
CA LEU A 100 21.44 -3.21 10.49
C LEU A 100 22.79 -3.90 10.79
N PHE A 101 23.74 -3.77 9.86
CA PHE A 101 25.11 -4.23 10.05
C PHE A 101 25.79 -3.50 11.20
N GLN A 102 25.78 -2.17 11.18
CA GLN A 102 26.40 -1.33 12.20
C GLN A 102 25.79 -1.60 13.58
N ALA A 103 24.47 -1.70 13.66
CA ALA A 103 23.76 -2.06 14.88
C ALA A 103 24.16 -3.45 15.41
N THR A 104 24.43 -4.41 14.52
CA THR A 104 24.86 -5.75 14.91
C THR A 104 26.29 -5.73 15.46
N GLU A 105 27.21 -5.05 14.78
CA GLU A 105 28.59 -4.86 15.26
C GLU A 105 28.59 -4.23 16.65
N ASP A 106 27.84 -3.15 16.85
CA ASP A 106 27.83 -2.42 18.12
C ASP A 106 27.17 -3.26 19.23
N MET A 107 26.11 -4.02 18.91
CA MET A 107 25.46 -4.90 19.87
C MET A 107 26.35 -6.09 20.29
N LEU A 108 27.19 -6.59 19.39
CA LEU A 108 28.17 -7.65 19.68
C LEU A 108 29.40 -7.11 20.40
N GLY A 109 29.81 -5.87 20.10
CA GLY A 109 30.90 -5.16 20.75
C GLY A 109 30.54 -4.57 22.12
N GLY A 110 29.26 -4.58 22.50
CA GLY A 110 28.78 -4.05 23.79
C GLY A 110 28.46 -2.55 23.79
N ALA A 111 28.50 -1.90 22.62
CA ALA A 111 28.10 -0.51 22.40
C ALA A 111 26.56 -0.44 22.24
N VAL A 112 25.84 -0.68 23.33
CA VAL A 112 24.37 -0.88 23.31
C VAL A 112 23.61 0.37 22.86
N GLU A 113 24.05 1.57 23.25
CA GLU A 113 23.34 2.81 22.92
C GLU A 113 23.50 3.18 21.44
N GLU A 114 24.68 2.92 20.86
CA GLU A 114 24.97 3.02 19.42
C GLU A 114 24.13 2.01 18.65
N ALA A 115 24.11 0.75 19.08
CA ALA A 115 23.26 -0.28 18.48
C ALA A 115 21.78 0.11 18.47
N HIS A 116 21.28 0.77 19.52
CA HIS A 116 19.92 1.30 19.55
C HIS A 116 19.70 2.44 18.53
N SER A 117 20.67 3.35 18.36
CA SER A 117 20.62 4.38 17.31
C SER A 117 20.48 3.74 15.94
N ASP A 118 21.38 2.84 15.60
CA ASP A 118 21.45 2.28 14.26
C ASP A 118 20.27 1.36 13.98
N THR A 119 19.78 0.63 14.99
CA THR A 119 18.54 -0.16 14.86
C THR A 119 17.33 0.74 14.57
N SER A 120 17.24 1.89 15.21
CA SER A 120 16.20 2.88 14.93
C SER A 120 16.31 3.45 13.52
N LEU A 121 17.52 3.75 13.06
CA LEU A 121 17.77 4.25 11.70
C LEU A 121 17.44 3.20 10.64
N ALA A 122 17.84 1.95 10.83
CA ALA A 122 17.41 0.84 9.98
C ALA A 122 15.88 0.74 9.91
N CYS A 123 15.19 0.81 11.05
CA CYS A 123 13.72 0.79 11.08
C CYS A 123 13.09 2.00 10.38
N PHE A 124 13.76 3.14 10.40
CA PHE A 124 13.33 4.33 9.68
C PHE A 124 13.42 4.09 8.16
N PHE A 125 14.60 3.69 7.67
CA PHE A 125 14.83 3.44 6.25
C PHE A 125 14.01 2.28 5.69
N ASP A 126 13.80 1.21 6.46
CA ASP A 126 12.86 0.12 6.11
C ASP A 126 11.46 0.68 5.80
N GLN A 127 10.93 1.53 6.68
CA GLN A 127 9.60 2.09 6.52
C GLN A 127 9.52 3.06 5.34
N ILE A 128 10.53 3.90 5.13
CA ILE A 128 10.55 4.80 3.98
C ILE A 128 10.68 4.01 2.67
N SER A 129 11.53 2.98 2.61
CA SER A 129 11.66 2.10 1.45
C SER A 129 10.35 1.36 1.16
N ASP A 130 9.63 0.91 2.19
CA ASP A 130 8.31 0.29 2.01
C ASP A 130 7.28 1.30 1.49
N ILE A 131 7.26 2.53 2.01
CA ILE A 131 6.38 3.59 1.53
C ILE A 131 6.69 3.94 0.06
N ALA A 132 7.97 4.12 -0.29
CA ALA A 132 8.40 4.44 -1.65
C ALA A 132 8.02 3.36 -2.67
N ARG A 133 8.05 2.08 -2.26
CA ARG A 133 7.74 0.93 -3.14
C ARG A 133 6.27 0.54 -3.15
N SER A 134 5.44 1.13 -2.30
CA SER A 134 4.02 0.78 -2.21
C SER A 134 3.15 2.01 -2.45
N THR A 135 1.86 1.79 -2.66
CA THR A 135 0.87 2.89 -2.70
C THR A 135 0.56 3.42 -1.29
N LYS A 136 1.38 3.08 -0.29
CA LYS A 136 1.17 3.50 1.10
C LYS A 136 1.42 4.99 1.24
N SER A 137 0.61 5.60 2.07
CA SER A 137 0.78 7.02 2.36
C SER A 137 1.86 7.24 3.43
N MET A 138 2.47 8.43 3.43
CA MET A 138 3.32 8.88 4.54
C MET A 138 2.59 8.91 5.89
N GLU A 139 1.26 8.82 5.93
CA GLU A 139 0.50 8.71 7.17
C GLU A 139 0.70 7.37 7.88
N GLU A 140 1.11 6.33 7.14
CA GLU A 140 1.42 5.00 7.66
C GLU A 140 2.82 4.91 8.31
N PHE A 141 3.65 5.95 8.12
CA PHE A 141 4.96 6.02 8.73
C PHE A 141 4.86 6.02 10.27
N ASN A 142 5.35 4.94 10.89
CA ASN A 142 5.26 4.73 12.33
C ASN A 142 6.52 5.24 13.04
N ILE A 143 6.58 6.57 13.21
CA ILE A 143 7.64 7.22 13.98
C ILE A 143 7.71 6.74 15.45
N THR A 144 6.62 6.22 16.00
CA THR A 144 6.62 5.71 17.39
C THR A 144 7.52 4.48 17.49
N LYS A 145 7.42 3.56 16.52
CA LYS A 145 8.25 2.36 16.45
C LYS A 145 9.74 2.70 16.31
N VAL A 146 10.07 3.69 15.48
CA VAL A 146 11.45 4.18 15.33
C VAL A 146 11.99 4.69 16.67
N LYS A 147 11.20 5.47 17.42
CA LYS A 147 11.59 5.98 18.74
C LYS A 147 11.69 4.89 19.80
N GLU A 148 10.78 3.92 19.80
CA GLU A 148 10.76 2.82 20.76
C GLU A 148 12.06 2.01 20.66
N LEU A 149 12.52 1.72 19.44
CA LEU A 149 13.79 0.99 19.23
C LEU A 149 15.02 1.71 19.78
N LYS A 150 14.99 3.05 19.87
CA LYS A 150 16.11 3.83 20.40
C LYS A 150 16.25 3.69 21.92
N LEU A 151 15.15 3.35 22.58
CA LEU A 151 15.01 3.45 24.04
C LEU A 151 14.64 2.13 24.72
N THR A 152 14.52 1.05 23.94
CA THR A 152 14.10 -0.27 24.41
C THR A 152 15.24 -1.06 25.08
N ASP A 153 14.96 -2.27 25.53
CA ASP A 153 15.92 -3.21 26.10
C ASP A 153 16.71 -3.96 25.03
N GLU A 154 17.89 -4.47 25.40
CA GLU A 154 18.76 -5.25 24.52
C GLU A 154 18.03 -6.43 23.87
N HIS A 155 17.17 -7.12 24.62
CA HIS A 155 16.40 -8.25 24.09
C HIS A 155 15.52 -7.83 22.90
N THR A 156 14.84 -6.70 22.99
CA THR A 156 14.01 -6.17 21.92
C THR A 156 14.84 -5.78 20.69
N VAL A 157 16.00 -5.15 20.88
CA VAL A 157 16.90 -4.80 19.78
C VAL A 157 17.49 -6.03 19.10
N VAL A 158 18.03 -6.99 19.85
CA VAL A 158 18.56 -8.24 19.29
C VAL A 158 17.46 -9.03 18.58
N SER A 159 16.25 -9.08 19.14
CA SER A 159 15.10 -9.72 18.48
C SER A 159 14.72 -9.03 17.16
N PHE A 160 14.81 -7.69 17.10
CA PHE A 160 14.58 -6.93 15.88
C PHE A 160 15.62 -7.24 14.80
N LEU A 161 16.91 -7.25 15.17
CA LEU A 161 18.03 -7.52 14.27
C LEU A 161 17.98 -8.96 13.73
N LYS A 162 17.78 -9.94 14.61
CA LYS A 162 17.69 -11.37 14.26
C LYS A 162 16.56 -11.68 13.25
N LYS A 163 15.46 -10.92 13.29
CA LYS A 163 14.35 -11.09 12.32
C LYS A 163 14.68 -10.58 10.91
N ARG A 164 15.70 -9.76 10.77
CA ARG A 164 16.08 -9.12 9.50
C ARG A 164 17.35 -9.70 8.91
N ILE A 165 18.26 -10.13 9.76
CA ILE A 165 19.54 -10.71 9.39
C ILE A 165 19.58 -12.16 9.85
N ALA A 166 19.74 -13.08 8.91
CA ALA A 166 20.10 -14.46 9.20
C ALA A 166 21.59 -14.53 9.56
N CYS A 167 21.94 -14.39 10.85
CA CYS A 167 23.32 -14.46 11.33
C CYS A 167 23.42 -15.25 12.65
N SER A 168 24.28 -16.26 12.67
CA SER A 168 24.51 -17.10 13.86
C SER A 168 25.13 -16.34 15.03
N CYS A 169 25.81 -15.22 14.79
CA CYS A 169 26.30 -14.33 15.86
C CYS A 169 25.13 -13.71 16.64
N LEU A 170 24.06 -13.31 15.94
CA LEU A 170 22.84 -12.79 16.56
C LEU A 170 22.07 -13.88 17.30
N ASP A 171 22.10 -15.13 16.84
CA ASP A 171 21.52 -16.26 17.58
C ASP A 171 22.21 -16.43 18.94
N LYS A 172 23.55 -16.47 18.95
CA LYS A 172 24.33 -16.56 20.20
C LYS A 172 24.06 -15.38 21.13
N ARG A 173 23.97 -14.16 20.60
CA ARG A 173 23.64 -12.97 21.40
C ARG A 173 22.21 -13.05 21.93
N TYR A 174 21.26 -13.50 21.13
CA TYR A 174 19.85 -13.67 21.51
C TYR A 174 19.69 -14.63 22.68
N GLU A 175 20.38 -15.78 22.64
CA GLU A 175 20.35 -16.76 23.73
C GLU A 175 20.80 -16.18 25.07
N ARG A 176 21.71 -15.19 25.06
CA ARG A 176 22.17 -14.50 26.28
C ARG A 176 21.17 -13.47 26.79
N VAL A 177 20.44 -12.81 25.89
CA VAL A 177 19.52 -11.72 26.26
C VAL A 177 18.05 -12.15 26.36
N LYS A 178 17.67 -13.35 25.92
CA LYS A 178 16.27 -13.82 25.91
C LYS A 178 15.60 -13.88 27.29
N SER A 179 16.40 -13.96 28.36
CA SER A 179 15.93 -13.92 29.74
C SER A 179 15.81 -12.51 30.31
N ILE A 180 16.32 -11.48 29.63
CA ILE A 180 16.17 -10.09 30.06
C ILE A 180 14.69 -9.72 30.00
N THR A 181 14.15 -9.30 31.14
CA THR A 181 12.77 -8.82 31.25
C THR A 181 12.55 -7.67 30.28
N LYS A 182 11.53 -7.78 29.44
CA LYS A 182 11.16 -6.75 28.46
C LYS A 182 10.77 -5.47 29.19
N MET A 183 11.38 -4.36 28.83
CA MET A 183 11.10 -3.05 29.41
C MET A 183 10.30 -2.21 28.40
N GLY A 184 9.33 -1.44 28.89
CA GLY A 184 8.65 -0.42 28.11
C GLY A 184 8.77 0.95 28.77
N LEU A 185 8.28 1.97 28.07
CA LEU A 185 8.48 3.37 28.48
C LEU A 185 7.18 3.95 29.04
N CYS A 186 7.22 4.37 30.31
CA CYS A 186 6.09 5.11 30.86
C CYS A 186 6.07 6.51 30.24
N MET A 187 4.98 6.85 29.55
CA MET A 187 4.84 8.16 28.90
C MET A 187 4.45 9.30 29.84
N ASN A 188 4.41 9.06 31.15
CA ASN A 188 4.27 10.10 32.16
C ASN A 188 5.67 10.66 32.49
N PRO A 189 5.99 11.91 32.15
CA PRO A 189 7.30 12.50 32.42
C PRO A 189 7.59 12.65 33.93
N ARG A 190 6.56 12.52 34.79
CA ARG A 190 6.67 12.58 36.24
C ARG A 190 6.51 11.21 36.91
N CYS A 191 6.68 10.12 36.15
CA CYS A 191 6.58 8.78 36.70
C CYS A 191 7.61 8.56 37.83
N SER A 192 7.13 8.27 39.04
CA SER A 192 7.99 7.99 40.20
C SER A 192 8.81 6.71 40.07
N ARG A 193 8.38 5.77 39.22
CA ARG A 193 9.10 4.52 38.92
C ARG A 193 10.20 4.71 37.86
N GLY A 194 10.40 5.94 37.38
CA GLY A 194 11.30 6.24 36.26
C GLY A 194 10.64 6.05 34.90
N THR A 195 11.43 6.25 33.84
CA THR A 195 10.95 6.17 32.45
C THR A 195 10.80 4.72 31.96
N ARG A 196 11.56 3.77 32.52
CA ARG A 196 11.54 2.35 32.12
C ARG A 196 10.84 1.49 33.17
N VAL A 197 9.86 0.71 32.75
CA VAL A 197 9.09 -0.22 33.60
C VAL A 197 8.92 -1.56 32.90
N GLU A 198 8.74 -2.64 33.65
CA GLU A 198 8.50 -3.96 33.07
C GLU A 198 7.25 -3.95 32.17
N ARG A 199 7.42 -4.35 30.90
CA ARG A 199 6.36 -4.27 29.87
C ARG A 199 5.14 -5.11 30.22
N SER A 200 5.31 -6.24 30.90
CA SER A 200 4.21 -7.12 31.33
C SER A 200 3.24 -6.42 32.29
N THR A 201 3.72 -5.42 33.03
CA THR A 201 2.95 -4.65 34.02
C THR A 201 2.35 -3.36 33.46
N MET A 202 2.65 -3.02 32.21
CA MET A 202 2.22 -1.76 31.61
C MET A 202 0.76 -1.79 31.20
N LEU A 203 0.11 -0.64 31.39
CA LEU A 203 -1.24 -0.36 30.92
C LEU A 203 -1.20 0.41 29.61
N PHE A 204 -2.16 0.14 28.76
CA PHE A 204 -2.28 0.80 27.46
C PHE A 204 -3.52 1.68 27.43
N CYS A 205 -3.38 2.88 26.89
CA CYS A 205 -4.52 3.71 26.56
C CYS A 205 -5.34 3.03 25.47
N THR A 206 -6.53 2.50 25.80
CA THR A 206 -7.36 1.69 24.88
C THR A 206 -7.51 2.30 23.47
N PRO A 207 -7.76 3.62 23.31
CA PRO A 207 -7.99 4.18 21.98
C PRO A 207 -6.73 4.34 21.13
N CYS A 208 -5.55 4.55 21.73
CA CYS A 208 -4.33 4.91 20.97
C CYS A 208 -3.09 4.05 21.28
N ARG A 209 -3.25 3.06 22.16
CA ARG A 209 -2.24 2.10 22.63
C ARG A 209 -0.99 2.71 23.26
N ARG A 210 -1.05 3.96 23.73
CA ARG A 210 0.08 4.58 24.44
C ARG A 210 0.29 3.93 25.81
N GLU A 211 1.52 3.56 26.11
CA GLU A 211 1.88 2.81 27.31
C GLU A 211 2.05 3.73 28.55
N ASN A 212 1.60 3.25 29.71
CA ASN A 212 1.79 3.87 31.02
C ASN A 212 1.99 2.77 32.06
N CYS A 213 2.79 3.00 33.10
CA CYS A 213 3.02 1.97 34.11
C CYS A 213 1.84 1.77 35.09
N SER A 214 0.89 2.72 35.15
CA SER A 214 -0.24 2.68 36.08
C SER A 214 -1.37 3.61 35.64
N ARG A 215 -2.58 3.42 36.18
CA ARG A 215 -3.73 4.32 35.96
C ARG A 215 -3.47 5.73 36.52
N ALA A 216 -2.67 5.85 37.58
CA ALA A 216 -2.28 7.15 38.13
C ALA A 216 -1.41 7.92 37.13
N CYS A 217 -0.38 7.27 36.58
CA CYS A 217 0.47 7.88 35.54
C CYS A 217 -0.33 8.24 34.27
N GLN A 218 -1.28 7.40 33.87
CA GLN A 218 -2.15 7.71 32.73
C GLN A 218 -3.01 8.96 32.99
N ARG A 219 -3.59 9.10 34.20
CA ARG A 219 -4.38 10.28 34.58
C ARG A 219 -3.53 11.54 34.63
N GLU A 220 -2.33 11.47 35.20
CA GLU A 220 -1.42 12.61 35.28
C GLU A 220 -0.93 13.06 33.89
N ALA A 221 -0.64 12.11 33.00
CA ALA A 221 -0.26 12.41 31.62
C ALA A 221 -1.44 12.84 30.73
N TRP A 222 -2.69 12.63 31.17
CA TRP A 222 -3.90 12.85 30.37
C TRP A 222 -4.04 14.26 29.80
N PRO A 223 -3.79 15.36 30.56
CA PRO A 223 -3.96 16.72 30.03
C PRO A 223 -3.14 16.99 28.77
N LYS A 224 -1.91 16.47 28.69
CA LYS A 224 -1.07 16.55 27.48
C LYS A 224 -1.44 15.46 26.45
N HIS A 225 -1.80 14.28 26.94
CA HIS A 225 -2.09 13.14 26.07
C HIS A 225 -3.40 13.29 25.28
N LYS A 226 -4.45 13.91 25.85
CA LYS A 226 -5.80 13.97 25.26
C LYS A 226 -5.80 14.45 23.80
N HIS A 227 -5.04 15.48 23.48
CA HIS A 227 -4.95 16.05 22.13
C HIS A 227 -4.26 15.08 21.15
N VAL A 228 -3.22 14.40 21.60
CA VAL A 228 -2.50 13.38 20.80
C VAL A 228 -3.36 12.13 20.62
N CYS A 229 -4.08 11.73 21.67
CA CYS A 229 -4.99 10.59 21.65
C CYS A 229 -6.12 10.81 20.63
N ALA A 230 -6.81 11.95 20.71
CA ALA A 230 -7.89 12.30 19.78
C ALA A 230 -7.41 12.31 18.31
N ARG A 231 -6.23 12.86 18.04
CA ARG A 231 -5.63 12.87 16.69
C ARG A 231 -5.38 11.45 16.17
N ARG A 232 -4.83 10.56 17.00
CA ARG A 232 -4.59 9.15 16.62
C ARG A 232 -5.89 8.38 16.39
N VAL A 233 -6.87 8.56 17.27
CA VAL A 233 -8.19 7.90 17.14
C VAL A 233 -8.94 8.40 15.90
N GLY A 234 -8.85 9.70 15.61
CA GLY A 234 -9.42 10.29 14.39
C GLY A 234 -8.79 9.72 13.13
N ARG A 235 -7.45 9.61 13.08
CA ARG A 235 -6.74 8.97 11.96
C ARG A 235 -7.17 7.53 11.76
N ASN A 236 -7.30 6.72 12.82
CA ASN A 236 -7.77 5.34 12.69
C ASN A 236 -9.18 5.25 12.10
N LYS A 237 -10.09 6.17 12.49
CA LYS A 237 -11.44 6.22 11.90
C LYS A 237 -11.41 6.58 10.42
N ASN A 238 -10.52 7.48 10.01
CA ASN A 238 -10.37 7.87 8.60
C ASN A 238 -9.67 6.79 7.78
N ALA A 239 -8.66 6.11 8.32
CA ALA A 239 -8.00 4.98 7.68
C ALA A 239 -9.00 3.86 7.35
N VAL A 240 -9.82 3.46 8.34
CA VAL A 240 -10.87 2.44 8.11
C VAL A 240 -11.88 2.88 7.03
N LYS A 241 -12.21 4.17 6.96
CA LYS A 241 -13.09 4.70 5.90
C LYS A 241 -12.41 4.70 4.54
N ASN A 242 -11.13 5.04 4.48
CA ASN A 242 -10.33 5.07 3.26
C ASN A 242 -10.12 3.64 2.74
N ASP A 243 -9.80 2.67 3.59
CA ASP A 243 -9.64 1.26 3.21
C ASP A 243 -10.96 0.70 2.64
N ALA A 244 -12.09 1.02 3.27
CA ALA A 244 -13.40 0.67 2.74
C ALA A 244 -13.70 1.36 1.38
N PHE A 245 -13.21 2.59 1.17
CA PHE A 245 -13.36 3.30 -0.09
C PHE A 245 -12.50 2.69 -1.20
N TYR A 246 -11.22 2.39 -0.93
CA TYR A 246 -10.33 1.74 -1.89
C TYR A 246 -10.80 0.34 -2.24
N LEU A 247 -11.26 -0.45 -1.27
CA LEU A 247 -11.87 -1.75 -1.54
C LEU A 247 -13.07 -1.62 -2.49
N LYS A 248 -13.94 -0.63 -2.28
CA LYS A 248 -15.06 -0.35 -3.21
C LYS A 248 -14.58 0.03 -4.61
N GLN A 249 -13.52 0.83 -4.72
CA GLN A 249 -12.99 1.26 -6.01
C GLN A 249 -12.31 0.11 -6.76
N SER A 250 -11.53 -0.72 -6.07
CA SER A 250 -10.90 -1.92 -6.63
C SER A 250 -11.94 -2.95 -7.08
N ILE A 251 -12.98 -3.20 -6.27
CA ILE A 251 -14.10 -4.07 -6.68
C ILE A 251 -14.80 -3.49 -7.91
N SER A 252 -15.09 -2.19 -7.94
CA SER A 252 -15.75 -1.56 -9.10
C SER A 252 -14.89 -1.61 -10.36
N PHE A 253 -13.56 -1.45 -10.24
CA PHE A 253 -12.64 -1.54 -11.36
C PHE A 253 -12.56 -2.98 -11.88
N PHE A 254 -12.37 -3.95 -10.99
CA PHE A 254 -12.29 -5.36 -11.35
C PHE A 254 -13.58 -5.85 -12.02
N VAL A 255 -14.73 -5.55 -11.43
CA VAL A 255 -16.05 -5.88 -12.02
C VAL A 255 -16.21 -5.21 -13.37
N GLY A 256 -15.83 -3.94 -13.51
CA GLY A 256 -15.88 -3.22 -14.78
C GLY A 256 -15.00 -3.86 -15.86
N THR A 257 -13.76 -4.23 -15.55
CA THR A 257 -12.83 -4.86 -16.49
C THR A 257 -13.29 -6.26 -16.89
N VAL A 258 -13.71 -7.08 -15.93
CA VAL A 258 -14.20 -8.44 -16.19
C VAL A 258 -15.47 -8.42 -17.03
N LEU A 259 -16.46 -7.57 -16.69
CA LEU A 259 -17.67 -7.41 -17.52
C LEU A 259 -17.32 -6.92 -18.93
N SER A 260 -16.38 -6.00 -19.08
CA SER A 260 -16.01 -5.47 -20.39
C SER A 260 -15.38 -6.56 -21.26
N LEU A 261 -14.39 -7.28 -20.75
CA LEU A 261 -13.74 -8.38 -21.47
C LEU A 261 -14.73 -9.47 -21.83
N TYR A 262 -15.68 -9.76 -20.95
CA TYR A 262 -16.70 -10.77 -21.19
C TYR A 262 -17.73 -10.33 -22.23
N LEU A 263 -18.18 -9.07 -22.20
CA LEU A 263 -19.02 -8.49 -23.24
C LEU A 263 -18.34 -8.56 -24.62
N PHE A 264 -17.05 -8.26 -24.70
CA PHE A 264 -16.29 -8.43 -25.95
C PHE A 264 -16.26 -9.89 -26.42
N SER A 265 -16.08 -10.85 -25.51
CA SER A 265 -16.13 -12.28 -25.84
C SER A 265 -17.51 -12.74 -26.32
N ILE A 266 -18.59 -12.27 -25.70
CA ILE A 266 -19.96 -12.57 -26.12
C ILE A 266 -20.23 -11.97 -27.50
N ILE A 267 -19.90 -10.70 -27.71
CA ILE A 267 -20.12 -10.01 -28.99
C ILE A 267 -19.38 -10.76 -30.11
N GLY A 268 -18.12 -11.14 -29.90
CA GLY A 268 -17.36 -11.93 -30.88
C GLY A 268 -17.96 -13.31 -31.17
N SER A 269 -18.59 -13.95 -30.18
CA SER A 269 -19.24 -15.26 -30.34
C SER A 269 -20.59 -15.18 -31.05
N ILE A 270 -21.38 -14.12 -30.79
CA ILE A 270 -22.68 -13.89 -31.45
C ILE A 270 -22.50 -13.62 -32.94
N SER A 271 -21.41 -12.94 -33.34
CA SER A 271 -21.08 -12.71 -34.75
C SER A 271 -20.88 -14.01 -35.56
N SER A 272 -20.66 -15.15 -34.89
CA SER A 272 -20.29 -16.41 -35.51
C SER A 272 -21.38 -17.49 -35.52
N ALA A 273 -22.53 -17.33 -34.83
CA ALA A 273 -23.45 -18.46 -34.63
C ALA A 273 -24.94 -18.10 -34.70
N LYS A 274 -25.68 -18.83 -35.56
CA LYS A 274 -27.17 -18.89 -35.59
C LYS A 274 -27.77 -19.70 -34.42
N SER A 275 -26.97 -20.27 -33.52
CA SER A 275 -27.42 -21.07 -32.35
C SER A 275 -27.03 -20.38 -31.03
N SER A 276 -27.56 -19.17 -30.83
CA SER A 276 -27.07 -18.22 -29.81
C SER A 276 -27.69 -18.39 -28.42
N VAL A 277 -28.89 -18.96 -28.29
CA VAL A 277 -29.64 -18.95 -27.01
C VAL A 277 -29.05 -19.91 -25.96
N ASN A 278 -28.78 -21.16 -26.32
CA ASN A 278 -28.25 -22.17 -25.38
C ASN A 278 -26.82 -21.84 -24.91
N LEU A 279 -26.00 -21.25 -25.81
CA LEU A 279 -24.66 -20.79 -25.46
C LEU A 279 -24.71 -19.63 -24.46
N LEU A 280 -25.65 -18.70 -24.64
CA LEU A 280 -25.81 -17.55 -23.75
C LEU A 280 -26.30 -17.97 -22.35
N GLU A 281 -27.23 -18.92 -22.25
CA GLU A 281 -27.65 -19.48 -20.96
C GLU A 281 -26.53 -20.23 -20.23
N SER A 282 -25.73 -20.99 -20.97
CA SER A 282 -24.54 -21.66 -20.41
C SER A 282 -23.55 -20.64 -19.85
N LYS A 283 -23.30 -19.57 -20.61
CA LYS A 283 -22.39 -18.48 -20.22
C LYS A 283 -22.93 -17.64 -19.06
N LYS A 284 -24.25 -17.47 -18.93
CA LYS A 284 -24.88 -16.84 -17.76
C LYS A 284 -24.63 -17.66 -16.49
N ARG A 285 -24.82 -18.98 -16.54
CA ARG A 285 -24.57 -19.89 -15.41
C ARG A 285 -23.11 -19.90 -14.99
N GLU A 286 -22.18 -19.89 -15.96
CA GLU A 286 -20.73 -19.82 -15.71
C GLU A 286 -20.36 -18.54 -14.95
N ILE A 287 -20.91 -17.38 -15.34
CA ILE A 287 -20.67 -16.10 -14.64
C ILE A 287 -21.19 -16.15 -13.20
N CYS A 288 -22.43 -16.61 -13.00
CA CYS A 288 -23.00 -16.71 -11.66
C CYS A 288 -22.15 -17.61 -10.75
N SER A 289 -21.60 -18.70 -11.30
CA SER A 289 -20.69 -19.59 -10.58
C SER A 289 -19.36 -18.92 -10.23
N LEU A 290 -18.74 -18.17 -11.16
CA LEU A 290 -17.49 -17.45 -10.92
C LEU A 290 -17.64 -16.35 -9.88
N LEU A 291 -18.77 -15.63 -9.90
CA LEU A 291 -19.07 -14.60 -8.90
C LEU A 291 -19.23 -15.20 -7.49
N GLU A 292 -19.86 -16.38 -7.36
CA GLU A 292 -20.00 -17.05 -6.06
C GLU A 292 -18.67 -17.65 -5.57
N GLN A 293 -17.82 -18.13 -6.49
CA GLN A 293 -16.46 -18.57 -6.16
C GLN A 293 -15.61 -17.41 -5.62
N GLU A 294 -15.64 -16.25 -6.28
CA GLU A 294 -14.94 -15.04 -5.81
C GLU A 294 -15.51 -14.51 -4.50
N ARG A 295 -16.83 -14.54 -4.30
CA ARG A 295 -17.45 -14.25 -3.00
C ARG A 295 -16.85 -15.11 -1.90
N THR A 296 -16.69 -16.41 -2.17
CA THR A 296 -16.12 -17.37 -1.23
C THR A 296 -14.66 -17.03 -0.93
N ILE A 297 -13.87 -16.67 -1.94
CA ILE A 297 -12.46 -16.26 -1.79
C ILE A 297 -12.36 -14.97 -0.96
N ILE A 298 -13.20 -13.97 -1.18
CA ILE A 298 -13.17 -12.71 -0.43
C ILE A 298 -13.62 -12.91 1.02
N THR A 299 -14.68 -13.70 1.24
CA THR A 299 -15.20 -13.96 2.59
C THR A 299 -14.28 -14.85 3.44
N HIS A 300 -13.55 -15.78 2.82
CA HIS A 300 -12.67 -16.73 3.53
C HIS A 300 -11.17 -16.35 3.46
N GLY A 301 -10.75 -15.57 2.47
CA GLY A 301 -9.36 -15.17 2.21
C GLY A 301 -8.91 -13.89 2.91
N VAL A 302 -9.82 -13.13 3.52
CA VAL A 302 -9.46 -12.05 4.46
C VAL A 302 -9.03 -12.70 5.78
N GLY A 303 -7.82 -13.26 5.78
CA GLY A 303 -7.13 -13.74 6.95
C GLY A 303 -6.86 -12.58 7.91
N ILE A 304 -7.78 -12.37 8.86
CA ILE A 304 -7.56 -11.44 9.96
C ILE A 304 -6.37 -11.96 10.77
N ASN A 305 -5.32 -11.16 10.83
CA ASN A 305 -4.13 -11.39 11.65
C ASN A 305 -4.53 -11.80 13.10
N PRO A 306 -4.17 -13.01 13.57
CA PRO A 306 -4.59 -13.51 14.88
C PRO A 306 -4.06 -12.70 16.07
N TYR A 307 -3.11 -11.78 15.85
CA TYR A 307 -2.55 -10.91 16.90
C TYR A 307 -3.33 -9.61 17.14
N ALA A 308 -4.43 -9.35 16.41
CA ALA A 308 -5.26 -8.14 16.57
C ALA A 308 -6.43 -8.28 17.57
N ARG A 309 -6.43 -9.30 18.45
CA ARG A 309 -7.48 -9.48 19.47
C ARG A 309 -7.36 -8.46 20.62
N GLY A 310 -8.00 -7.30 20.45
CA GLY A 310 -8.48 -6.48 21.56
C GLY A 310 -9.92 -6.86 21.93
N PRO A 311 -10.33 -6.81 23.20
CA PRO A 311 -11.55 -7.49 23.65
C PRO A 311 -12.89 -6.88 23.20
N ASN A 312 -12.96 -5.87 22.31
CA ASN A 312 -14.23 -5.17 22.01
C ASN A 312 -14.38 -4.58 20.58
N TYR A 313 -13.84 -5.23 19.54
CA TYR A 313 -14.23 -4.91 18.15
C TYR A 313 -14.59 -6.21 17.44
N SER A 314 -15.88 -6.48 17.26
CA SER A 314 -16.37 -7.74 16.74
C SER A 314 -16.16 -7.80 15.22
N ALA A 315 -15.55 -8.89 14.76
CA ALA A 315 -15.48 -9.27 13.34
C ALA A 315 -16.87 -9.20 12.65
N ASN A 316 -17.95 -9.34 13.43
CA ASN A 316 -19.33 -9.30 12.98
C ASN A 316 -19.72 -7.97 12.30
N VAL A 317 -19.16 -6.82 12.72
CA VAL A 317 -19.54 -5.52 12.11
C VAL A 317 -18.87 -5.33 10.75
N TYR A 318 -17.63 -5.82 10.59
CA TYR A 318 -16.93 -5.76 9.31
C TYR A 318 -17.56 -6.71 8.30
N ASN A 319 -17.85 -7.96 8.71
CA ASN A 319 -18.48 -8.97 7.86
C ASN A 319 -19.90 -8.56 7.42
N ALA A 320 -20.71 -8.01 8.33
CA ALA A 320 -22.06 -7.54 7.97
C ALA A 320 -22.03 -6.34 6.99
N ALA A 321 -21.00 -5.49 7.07
CA ALA A 321 -20.83 -4.38 6.14
C ALA A 321 -20.38 -4.87 4.75
N THR A 322 -19.51 -5.88 4.69
CA THR A 322 -19.09 -6.48 3.41
C THR A 322 -20.20 -7.28 2.75
N ASP A 323 -20.98 -8.05 3.50
CA ASP A 323 -22.10 -8.85 2.96
C ASP A 323 -23.17 -7.97 2.34
N ARG A 324 -23.56 -6.88 3.03
CA ARG A 324 -24.58 -5.95 2.54
C ARG A 324 -24.15 -5.22 1.26
N GLU A 325 -22.87 -4.91 1.12
CA GLU A 325 -22.35 -4.26 -0.09
C GLU A 325 -22.20 -5.28 -1.24
N TRP A 326 -21.87 -6.53 -0.93
CA TRP A 326 -21.86 -7.62 -1.90
C TRP A 326 -23.25 -7.92 -2.45
N ASP A 327 -24.28 -7.99 -1.60
CA ASP A 327 -25.67 -8.19 -2.03
C ASP A 327 -26.14 -7.11 -3.01
N LYS A 328 -25.74 -5.85 -2.76
CA LYS A 328 -26.04 -4.73 -3.66
C LYS A 328 -25.35 -4.88 -5.01
N LEU A 329 -24.08 -5.28 -5.01
CA LEU A 329 -23.30 -5.49 -6.23
C LEU A 329 -23.82 -6.68 -7.03
N SER A 330 -24.05 -7.81 -6.37
CA SER A 330 -24.62 -9.03 -6.96
C SER A 330 -25.98 -8.73 -7.61
N LYS A 331 -26.87 -8.04 -6.89
CA LYS A 331 -28.16 -7.61 -7.44
C LYS A 331 -28.01 -6.66 -8.63
N ALA A 332 -27.10 -5.69 -8.59
CA ALA A 332 -26.87 -4.77 -9.70
C ALA A 332 -26.33 -5.50 -10.95
N THR A 333 -25.43 -6.47 -10.76
CA THR A 333 -24.90 -7.31 -11.83
C THR A 333 -25.99 -8.20 -12.43
N GLN A 334 -26.83 -8.81 -11.58
CA GLN A 334 -27.96 -9.62 -12.02
C GLN A 334 -28.98 -8.79 -12.82
N ASP A 335 -29.36 -7.61 -12.32
CA ASP A 335 -30.24 -6.66 -13.01
C ASP A 335 -29.66 -6.27 -14.39
N ALA A 336 -28.33 -6.10 -14.50
CA ALA A 336 -27.67 -5.75 -15.75
C ALA A 336 -27.66 -6.92 -16.75
N LEU A 337 -27.39 -8.14 -16.28
CA LEU A 337 -27.44 -9.35 -17.10
C LEU A 337 -28.85 -9.64 -17.62
N ASP A 338 -29.87 -9.50 -16.77
CA ASP A 338 -31.26 -9.68 -17.16
C ASP A 338 -31.71 -8.60 -18.14
N CYS A 339 -31.26 -7.35 -17.97
CA CYS A 339 -31.52 -6.28 -18.92
C CYS A 339 -30.88 -6.54 -20.30
N ALA A 340 -29.64 -7.04 -20.33
CA ALA A 340 -28.96 -7.42 -21.57
C ALA A 340 -29.66 -8.61 -22.25
N TRP A 341 -30.12 -9.58 -21.46
CA TRP A 341 -30.89 -10.73 -21.94
C TRP A 341 -32.21 -10.31 -22.59
N ASP A 342 -33.01 -9.53 -21.88
CA ASP A 342 -34.30 -9.05 -22.40
C ASP A 342 -34.12 -8.21 -23.66
N GLY A 343 -33.07 -7.37 -23.71
CA GLY A 343 -32.73 -6.58 -24.90
C GLY A 343 -32.33 -7.44 -26.09
N THR A 344 -31.59 -8.52 -25.86
CA THR A 344 -31.20 -9.49 -26.90
C THR A 344 -32.41 -10.24 -27.44
N LYS A 345 -33.30 -10.69 -26.54
CA LYS A 345 -34.55 -11.38 -26.91
C LYS A 345 -35.48 -10.48 -27.72
N TYR A 346 -35.71 -9.25 -27.24
CA TYR A 346 -36.50 -8.25 -27.95
C TYR A 346 -35.96 -8.01 -29.36
N PHE A 347 -34.63 -7.88 -29.49
CA PHE A 347 -34.00 -7.67 -30.79
C PHE A 347 -34.18 -8.86 -31.74
N GLN A 348 -34.01 -10.09 -31.23
CA GLN A 348 -34.24 -11.30 -32.02
C GLN A 348 -35.68 -11.39 -32.52
N GLU A 349 -36.66 -11.05 -31.67
CA GLU A 349 -38.09 -11.08 -32.02
C GLU A 349 -38.46 -9.99 -33.04
N GLU A 350 -37.99 -8.75 -32.84
CA GLU A 350 -38.34 -7.60 -33.68
C GLU A 350 -37.67 -7.64 -35.07
N TYR A 351 -36.45 -8.18 -35.15
CA TYR A 351 -35.63 -8.15 -36.37
C TYR A 351 -35.42 -9.53 -37.03
N ALA A 352 -36.09 -10.59 -36.56
CA ALA A 352 -36.02 -11.94 -37.14
C ALA A 352 -36.29 -11.98 -38.67
N HIS A 353 -37.05 -11.01 -39.18
CA HIS A 353 -37.47 -10.93 -40.59
C HIS A 353 -36.58 -10.05 -41.48
N SER A 354 -35.59 -9.34 -40.92
CA SER A 354 -34.74 -8.43 -41.69
C SER A 354 -33.63 -9.21 -42.41
N THR A 355 -33.61 -9.14 -43.74
CA THR A 355 -32.63 -9.83 -44.61
C THR A 355 -31.38 -9.00 -44.91
N SER A 356 -31.28 -7.74 -44.46
CA SER A 356 -30.14 -6.88 -44.76
C SER A 356 -28.99 -7.01 -43.75
N CYS A 357 -27.80 -7.20 -44.30
CA CYS A 357 -26.55 -7.50 -43.59
C CYS A 357 -25.94 -6.22 -43.00
N ASP A 358 -26.34 -5.85 -41.79
CA ASP A 358 -25.46 -5.15 -40.84
C ASP A 358 -25.89 -5.37 -39.39
N TYR A 359 -25.85 -6.64 -38.98
CA TYR A 359 -26.38 -7.13 -37.69
C TYR A 359 -25.72 -6.47 -36.46
N THR A 360 -24.45 -6.09 -36.56
CA THR A 360 -23.64 -5.56 -35.45
C THR A 360 -23.98 -4.13 -35.06
N GLY A 361 -24.21 -3.23 -36.04
CA GLY A 361 -24.55 -1.82 -35.76
C GLY A 361 -25.98 -1.64 -35.25
N ILE A 362 -26.92 -2.43 -35.77
CA ILE A 362 -28.34 -2.39 -35.39
C ILE A 362 -28.52 -3.02 -33.99
N SER A 363 -27.77 -4.09 -33.66
CA SER A 363 -27.83 -4.77 -32.35
C SER A 363 -27.43 -3.87 -31.18
N VAL A 364 -26.35 -3.09 -31.30
CA VAL A 364 -25.85 -2.25 -30.20
C VAL A 364 -26.79 -1.06 -29.98
N CYS A 365 -27.22 -0.40 -31.04
CA CYS A 365 -28.17 0.72 -30.96
C CYS A 365 -29.55 0.28 -30.43
N GLY A 366 -30.03 -0.90 -30.82
CA GLY A 366 -31.28 -1.49 -30.32
C GLY A 366 -31.21 -1.82 -28.81
N MET A 367 -30.14 -2.48 -28.37
CA MET A 367 -29.91 -2.76 -26.95
C MET A 367 -29.80 -1.47 -26.13
N LEU A 368 -29.08 -0.45 -26.62
CA LEU A 368 -28.98 0.84 -25.93
C LEU A 368 -30.34 1.53 -25.79
N LYS A 369 -31.15 1.57 -26.85
CA LYS A 369 -32.51 2.14 -26.79
C LYS A 369 -33.41 1.39 -25.80
N TYR A 370 -33.32 0.05 -25.76
CA TYR A 370 -34.05 -0.78 -24.81
C TYR A 370 -33.65 -0.48 -23.35
N CYS A 371 -32.35 -0.48 -23.07
CA CYS A 371 -31.80 -0.20 -21.75
C CYS A 371 -32.18 1.21 -21.25
N ILE A 372 -32.12 2.22 -22.14
CA ILE A 372 -32.54 3.60 -21.85
C ILE A 372 -34.05 3.64 -21.53
N SER A 373 -34.90 3.01 -22.34
CA SER A 373 -36.35 2.98 -22.11
C SER A 373 -36.73 2.32 -20.76
N LYS A 374 -36.03 1.24 -20.37
CA LYS A 374 -36.23 0.57 -19.07
C LYS A 374 -35.75 1.44 -17.90
N ALA A 375 -34.62 2.15 -18.06
CA ALA A 375 -34.11 3.07 -17.05
C ALA A 375 -35.09 4.24 -16.82
N ASP A 376 -35.63 4.81 -17.89
CA ASP A 376 -36.62 5.89 -17.82
C ASP A 376 -37.93 5.43 -17.15
N LYS A 377 -38.41 4.23 -17.46
CA LYS A 377 -39.56 3.61 -16.78
C LYS A 377 -39.32 3.34 -15.29
N LYS A 378 -38.10 3.01 -14.87
CA LYS A 378 -37.73 2.86 -13.44
C LYS A 378 -37.64 4.24 -12.74
N ASN A 379 -37.12 5.26 -13.40
CA ASN A 379 -37.02 6.62 -12.86
C ASN A 379 -38.40 7.29 -12.71
N ALA A 380 -39.32 7.06 -13.65
CA ALA A 380 -40.71 7.53 -13.58
C ALA A 380 -41.48 6.96 -12.37
N ARG A 381 -41.00 5.86 -11.76
CA ARG A 381 -41.58 5.26 -10.54
C ARG A 381 -40.98 5.80 -9.24
N GLY A 382 -40.20 6.89 -9.28
CA GLY A 382 -39.71 7.59 -8.08
C GLY A 382 -38.47 6.96 -7.41
N ALA A 383 -37.76 6.05 -8.08
CA ALA A 383 -36.51 5.52 -7.57
C ALA A 383 -35.38 6.57 -7.64
N ARG A 384 -34.54 6.69 -6.60
CA ARG A 384 -33.41 7.64 -6.60
C ARG A 384 -32.40 7.27 -7.71
N PRO A 385 -31.81 8.24 -8.43
CA PRO A 385 -30.81 7.96 -9.45
C PRO A 385 -29.57 7.31 -8.82
N LEU A 386 -29.23 6.10 -9.23
CA LEU A 386 -27.98 5.45 -8.85
C LEU A 386 -26.81 6.23 -9.47
N HIS A 387 -25.87 6.73 -8.66
CA HIS A 387 -24.62 7.35 -9.15
C HIS A 387 -23.82 6.42 -10.08
N PHE A 388 -23.99 5.10 -9.91
CA PHE A 388 -23.45 4.05 -10.76
C PHE A 388 -24.00 4.09 -12.20
N SER A 389 -25.29 4.46 -12.38
CA SER A 389 -25.90 4.60 -13.72
C SER A 389 -25.19 5.68 -14.53
N ARG A 390 -24.82 6.82 -13.94
CA ARG A 390 -24.08 7.86 -14.68
C ARG A 390 -22.68 7.42 -15.11
N ALA A 391 -21.99 6.62 -14.31
CA ALA A 391 -20.65 6.12 -14.67
C ALA A 391 -20.74 5.08 -15.79
N VAL A 392 -21.65 4.10 -15.67
CA VAL A 392 -21.90 3.09 -16.71
C VAL A 392 -22.39 3.74 -18.01
N THR A 393 -23.35 4.68 -17.93
CA THR A 393 -23.82 5.43 -19.11
C THR A 393 -22.67 6.21 -19.76
N ARG A 394 -21.77 6.85 -19.00
CA ARG A 394 -20.61 7.56 -19.57
C ARG A 394 -19.63 6.61 -20.24
N THR A 395 -19.33 5.47 -19.62
CA THR A 395 -18.42 4.46 -20.19
C THR A 395 -19.01 3.86 -21.47
N MET A 396 -20.32 3.57 -21.48
CA MET A 396 -21.00 3.07 -22.67
C MET A 396 -21.10 4.12 -23.78
N MET A 397 -21.31 5.39 -23.44
CA MET A 397 -21.31 6.50 -24.41
C MET A 397 -19.91 6.74 -25.00
N ALA A 398 -18.85 6.65 -24.18
CA ALA A 398 -17.47 6.74 -24.64
C ALA A 398 -17.09 5.57 -25.56
N ALA A 399 -17.53 4.35 -25.24
CA ALA A 399 -17.35 3.18 -26.09
C ALA A 399 -18.10 3.33 -27.44
N ALA A 400 -19.32 3.86 -27.41
CA ALA A 400 -20.10 4.13 -28.62
C ALA A 400 -19.44 5.20 -29.52
N ASP A 401 -18.86 6.26 -28.94
CA ASP A 401 -18.14 7.30 -29.68
C ASP A 401 -16.85 6.77 -30.33
N VAL A 402 -16.08 5.94 -29.61
CA VAL A 402 -14.88 5.28 -30.16
C VAL A 402 -15.26 4.36 -31.33
N LEU A 403 -16.31 3.55 -31.17
CA LEU A 403 -16.79 2.67 -32.24
C LEU A 403 -17.27 3.48 -33.46
N GLY A 404 -18.03 4.57 -33.25
CA GLY A 404 -18.46 5.46 -34.33
C GLY A 404 -17.31 6.08 -35.14
N LYS A 405 -16.21 6.44 -34.46
CA LYS A 405 -14.99 6.96 -35.09
C LYS A 405 -14.23 5.89 -35.89
N CYS A 406 -14.18 4.65 -35.39
CA CYS A 406 -13.59 3.53 -36.11
C CYS A 406 -14.36 3.22 -37.40
N PHE A 407 -15.68 3.19 -37.37
CA PHE A 407 -16.52 2.96 -38.56
C PHE A 407 -16.42 4.10 -39.59
N SER A 408 -16.39 5.35 -39.13
CA SER A 408 -16.21 6.53 -40.00
C SER A 408 -14.83 6.60 -40.68
N SER A 409 -13.85 5.87 -40.14
CA SER A 409 -12.51 5.76 -40.72
C SER A 409 -12.42 4.59 -41.70
N ALA A 410 -13.06 3.46 -41.40
CA ALA A 410 -13.16 2.32 -42.32
C ALA A 410 -13.94 2.65 -43.61
N SER A 411 -15.03 3.41 -43.50
CA SER A 411 -15.84 3.85 -44.67
C SER A 411 -15.10 4.81 -45.61
N ARG A 412 -14.01 5.47 -45.17
CA ARG A 412 -13.20 6.35 -46.01
C ARG A 412 -12.15 5.61 -46.83
N HIS A 413 -11.80 4.38 -46.45
CA HIS A 413 -10.82 3.58 -47.17
C HIS A 413 -11.42 2.76 -48.33
N THR A 414 -12.73 2.54 -48.35
CA THR A 414 -13.40 1.76 -49.41
C THR A 414 -13.76 2.57 -50.65
N ASN A 415 -13.56 3.89 -50.67
CA ASN A 415 -13.99 4.78 -51.77
C ASN A 415 -12.84 5.30 -52.66
N LYS A 416 -11.67 4.66 -52.64
CA LYS A 416 -10.52 4.99 -53.51
C LYS A 416 -9.91 3.73 -54.11
N GLN A 417 -10.56 3.15 -55.12
CA GLN A 417 -9.91 2.38 -56.18
C GLN A 417 -10.96 1.99 -57.24
N GLU A 418 -11.22 2.88 -58.19
CA GLU A 418 -11.76 2.48 -59.49
C GLU A 418 -10.59 2.25 -60.45
N PRO A 419 -10.50 1.08 -61.11
CA PRO A 419 -9.49 0.82 -62.11
C PRO A 419 -9.85 1.52 -63.42
N LYS A 420 -8.92 2.32 -63.96
CA LYS A 420 -9.05 2.92 -65.30
C LYS A 420 -9.04 1.83 -66.39
N PRO A 421 -9.89 1.92 -67.42
CA PRO A 421 -9.91 0.95 -68.51
C PRO A 421 -8.67 1.10 -69.40
N SER A 422 -7.99 -0.02 -69.65
CA SER A 422 -6.86 -0.14 -70.56
C SER A 422 -7.33 -0.06 -72.01
N ARG A 423 -6.83 0.94 -72.76
CA ARG A 423 -6.96 1.01 -74.23
C ARG A 423 -6.08 -0.05 -74.89
N SER A 424 -6.70 -0.93 -75.67
CA SER A 424 -6.04 -1.75 -76.69
C SER A 424 -5.49 -0.86 -77.80
N ARG A 425 -4.28 -1.17 -78.27
CA ARG A 425 -3.63 -0.53 -79.42
C ARG A 425 -3.38 -1.61 -80.47
N ASP A 426 -3.94 -1.40 -81.64
CA ASP A 426 -3.79 -2.25 -82.82
C ASP A 426 -2.33 -2.37 -83.28
N LYS A 427 -2.02 -3.55 -83.83
CA LYS A 427 -1.13 -3.76 -84.98
C LYS A 427 -1.76 -4.80 -85.89
#